data_AF-A0A5S3XY81-F1
#
_entry.id   AF-A0A5S3XY81-F1
#
_cell.length_a   1.000
_cell.length_b   1.000
_cell.length_c   1.000
_cell.angle_alpha   90.00
_cell.angle_beta   90.00
_cell.angle_gamma   90.00
#
_symmetry.space_group_name_H-M   'P 1'
#
loop_
_entity.id
_entity.type
_entity.pdbx_description
1 polymer ?
#
loop_
_entity_poly.entity_id
_entity_poly.type
_entity_poly.pdbx_seq_one_letter_code
_entity_poly.pdbx_strand_id
1 'polypeptide(L)'
;MSFKSLNYLGLVDVDSAVGVAKKIKNTVDASNALGVDSNAYFFKTDFKGLLSFLKSLAKCRSDIVVIRFNDLVFPLVFFILIYLRLKNKRVIIDIPTPRVIGLQEISVLIKNPIYRVFRKGVSYLSGSWVLFPANLIIQYADEGRWFKLGLTDKTLKMGNGILVRNESTVLRNSVWPANELKLVAVANISNWHGFDRVLKAIAVTNNLQLPYRVTFTLIGEGDELNNLRKLSQTLGVEKNIHFIGKKVGGELSEILAGSHVGISSLGLFRKGLNEASDLKTREYMLSGLPVIGVGVDPDFHSECKFRYVIPNDDSIESLIQLIKSFEKTNFSTPREINKFAHSHLSLEAKVEKIFLTLS
;
A
#
# COMPACT_ATOMS: atom_id res chain seq x y z
N MET A 1 -10.24 25.87 -8.63
CA MET A 1 -8.97 26.59 -8.91
C MET A 1 -7.99 25.58 -9.47
N SER A 2 -7.28 25.85 -10.56
CA SER A 2 -6.16 25.00 -10.98
C SER A 2 -4.94 25.37 -10.14
N PHE A 3 -4.52 24.51 -9.22
CA PHE A 3 -3.27 24.70 -8.48
C PHE A 3 -2.09 24.71 -9.44
N LYS A 4 -1.17 25.67 -9.31
CA LYS A 4 -0.02 25.79 -10.21
C LYS A 4 1.24 25.16 -9.65
N SER A 5 1.34 25.09 -8.32
CA SER A 5 2.55 24.60 -7.66
C SER A 5 2.28 23.80 -6.38
N LEU A 6 3.11 22.80 -6.12
CA LEU A 6 3.06 21.93 -4.95
C LEU A 6 4.45 21.69 -4.37
N ASN A 7 4.61 21.86 -3.06
CA ASN A 7 5.83 21.45 -2.37
C ASN A 7 5.51 20.37 -1.36
N TYR A 8 6.21 19.24 -1.43
CA TYR A 8 6.13 18.16 -0.45
C TYR A 8 7.37 18.17 0.43
N LEU A 9 7.21 18.56 1.70
CA LEU A 9 8.27 18.61 2.68
C LEU A 9 8.20 17.38 3.61
N GLY A 10 9.31 16.68 3.77
CA GLY A 10 9.46 15.53 4.66
C GLY A 10 10.69 15.63 5.54
N LEU A 11 10.51 15.46 6.85
CA LEU A 11 11.61 15.22 7.79
C LEU A 11 11.99 13.72 7.69
N VAL A 12 12.78 13.40 6.67
CA VAL A 12 13.15 12.05 6.28
C VAL A 12 14.62 12.05 5.91
N ASP A 13 15.38 11.20 6.58
CA ASP A 13 16.75 10.91 6.18
C ASP A 13 16.73 9.93 5.01
N VAL A 14 17.17 10.41 3.84
CA VAL A 14 17.00 9.71 2.55
C VAL A 14 17.80 8.40 2.52
N ASP A 15 18.97 8.38 3.17
CA ASP A 15 19.87 7.23 3.16
C ASP A 15 19.32 6.09 4.03
N SER A 16 18.70 6.42 5.16
CA SER A 16 18.12 5.43 6.08
C SER A 16 16.67 5.05 5.75
N ALA A 17 15.92 5.90 5.04
CA ALA A 17 14.50 5.68 4.74
C ALA A 17 14.19 5.76 3.23
N VAL A 18 14.99 5.05 2.42
CA VAL A 18 14.90 5.02 0.94
C VAL A 18 13.47 4.79 0.43
N GLY A 19 12.71 3.87 1.04
CA GLY A 19 11.33 3.58 0.64
C GLY A 19 10.37 4.76 0.84
N VAL A 20 10.52 5.50 1.94
CA VAL A 20 9.70 6.70 2.23
C VAL A 20 10.08 7.83 1.29
N ALA A 21 11.38 8.07 1.10
CA ALA A 21 11.86 9.08 0.16
C ALA A 21 11.38 8.81 -1.27
N LYS A 22 11.43 7.53 -1.70
CA LYS A 22 10.89 7.10 -2.99
C LYS A 22 9.38 7.35 -3.10
N LYS A 23 8.60 7.05 -2.05
CA LYS A 23 7.14 7.33 -2.05
C LYS A 23 6.87 8.83 -2.24
N ILE A 24 7.57 9.70 -1.52
CA ILE A 24 7.43 11.16 -1.64
C ILE A 24 7.79 11.64 -3.05
N LYS A 25 8.93 11.20 -3.59
CA LYS A 25 9.36 11.55 -4.96
C LYS A 25 8.32 11.12 -5.99
N ASN A 26 7.87 9.87 -5.93
CA ASN A 26 6.90 9.34 -6.87
C ASN A 26 5.56 10.12 -6.83
N THR A 27 5.11 10.56 -5.65
CA THR A 27 3.90 11.42 -5.54
C THR A 27 4.12 12.78 -6.20
N VAL A 28 5.30 13.36 -6.03
CA VAL A 28 5.68 14.63 -6.70
C VAL A 28 5.78 14.45 -8.21
N ASP A 29 6.35 13.35 -8.68
CA ASP A 29 6.45 13.03 -10.12
C ASP A 29 5.06 12.87 -10.75
N ALA A 30 4.14 12.17 -10.07
CA ALA A 30 2.74 12.05 -10.51
C ALA A 30 2.02 13.41 -10.54
N SER A 31 2.31 14.30 -9.58
CA SER A 31 1.79 15.66 -9.57
C SER A 31 2.33 16.51 -10.74
N ASN A 32 3.61 16.36 -11.08
CA ASN A 32 4.22 16.98 -12.26
C ASN A 32 3.59 16.45 -13.56
N ALA A 33 3.31 15.15 -13.65
CA ALA A 33 2.63 14.54 -14.81
C ALA A 33 1.21 15.09 -15.03
N LEU A 34 0.56 15.58 -13.97
CA LEU A 34 -0.74 16.27 -14.02
C LEU A 34 -0.63 17.78 -14.30
N GLY A 35 0.58 18.29 -14.58
CA GLY A 35 0.81 19.69 -14.96
C GLY A 35 0.97 20.67 -13.80
N VAL A 36 1.22 20.19 -12.57
CA VAL A 36 1.48 21.04 -11.39
C VAL A 36 2.98 21.09 -11.13
N ASP A 37 3.58 22.28 -11.07
CA ASP A 37 5.01 22.46 -10.74
C ASP A 37 5.30 21.99 -9.31
N SER A 38 5.86 20.78 -9.19
CA SER A 38 5.91 20.03 -7.94
C SER A 38 7.33 19.68 -7.54
N ASN A 39 7.67 19.93 -6.26
CA ASN A 39 9.02 19.70 -5.74
C ASN A 39 9.00 18.94 -4.40
N ALA A 40 9.94 18.01 -4.22
CA ALA A 40 10.15 17.26 -2.99
C ALA A 40 11.34 17.83 -2.20
N TYR A 41 11.16 18.13 -0.92
CA TYR A 41 12.20 18.62 -0.02
C TYR A 41 12.40 17.66 1.15
N PHE A 42 13.63 17.18 1.32
CA PHE A 42 14.02 16.25 2.36
C PHE A 42 14.93 16.92 3.39
N PHE A 43 14.63 16.68 4.66
CA PHE A 43 15.38 17.24 5.78
C PHE A 43 15.76 16.12 6.74
N LYS A 44 17.02 16.12 7.21
CA LYS A 44 17.50 15.14 8.19
C LYS A 44 16.72 15.27 9.51
N THR A 45 16.62 14.17 10.23
CA THR A 45 15.89 14.08 11.51
C THR A 45 16.68 14.64 12.71
N ASP A 46 17.86 15.23 12.46
CA ASP A 46 18.66 15.91 13.48
C ASP A 46 18.17 17.36 13.74
N PHE A 47 18.75 18.02 14.74
CA PHE A 47 18.33 19.38 15.13
C PHE A 47 18.54 20.42 14.00
N LYS A 48 19.63 20.31 13.25
CA LYS A 48 19.92 21.22 12.12
C LYS A 48 18.93 21.02 10.98
N GLY A 49 18.59 19.77 10.68
CA GLY A 49 17.58 19.39 9.70
C GLY A 49 16.19 19.88 10.11
N LEU A 50 15.81 19.75 11.39
CA LEU A 50 14.57 20.30 11.91
C LEU A 50 14.48 21.82 11.75
N LEU A 51 15.52 22.57 12.13
CA LEU A 51 15.54 24.02 11.92
C LEU A 51 15.42 24.41 10.44
N SER A 52 16.10 23.67 9.56
CA SER A 52 16.03 23.88 8.12
C SER A 52 14.63 23.58 7.57
N PHE A 53 14.00 22.52 8.05
CA PHE A 53 12.62 22.15 7.72
C PHE A 53 11.64 23.25 8.13
N LEU A 54 11.69 23.73 9.38
CA LEU A 54 10.82 24.79 9.88
C LEU A 54 10.99 26.09 9.08
N LYS A 55 12.24 26.47 8.76
CA LYS A 55 12.55 27.64 7.94
C LYS A 55 12.03 27.49 6.51
N SER A 56 12.19 26.32 5.91
CA SER A 56 11.68 26.04 4.56
C SER A 56 10.16 26.06 4.51
N LEU A 57 9.51 25.49 5.54
CA LEU A 57 8.05 25.46 5.64
C LEU A 57 7.47 26.87 5.76
N ALA A 58 8.03 27.71 6.64
CA ALA A 58 7.56 29.08 6.83
C ALA A 58 7.77 29.98 5.59
N LYS A 59 8.75 29.67 4.74
CA LYS A 59 9.06 30.40 3.50
C LYS A 59 8.42 29.80 2.25
N CYS A 60 7.59 28.75 2.40
CA CYS A 60 7.01 28.04 1.28
C CYS A 60 6.09 28.96 0.46
N ARG A 61 6.31 29.02 -0.86
CA ARG A 61 5.56 29.89 -1.78
C ARG A 61 4.58 29.15 -2.68
N SER A 62 4.60 27.82 -2.69
CA SER A 62 3.71 27.00 -3.52
C SER A 62 2.25 27.19 -3.13
N ASP A 63 1.32 26.86 -4.02
CA ASP A 63 -0.12 26.93 -3.75
C ASP A 63 -0.54 25.83 -2.77
N ILE A 64 -0.01 24.63 -2.98
CA ILE A 64 -0.19 23.47 -2.11
C ILE A 64 1.11 23.22 -1.33
N VAL A 65 0.98 22.98 -0.03
CA VAL A 65 2.06 22.56 0.85
C VAL A 65 1.66 21.22 1.48
N VAL A 66 2.39 20.17 1.12
CA VAL A 66 2.21 18.82 1.66
C VAL A 66 3.28 18.56 2.71
N ILE A 67 2.88 18.07 3.87
CA ILE A 67 3.79 17.78 4.98
C ILE A 67 3.51 16.39 5.48
N ARG A 68 4.57 15.58 5.57
CA ARG A 68 4.48 14.26 6.19
C ARG A 68 4.39 14.38 7.71
N PHE A 69 3.44 13.68 8.32
CA PHE A 69 3.23 13.71 9.75
C PHE A 69 4.42 13.18 10.55
N ASN A 70 4.75 13.88 11.63
CA ASN A 70 5.72 13.44 12.64
C ASN A 70 5.19 13.85 14.03
N ASP A 71 5.14 12.90 14.96
CA ASP A 71 4.51 13.05 16.26
C ASP A 71 5.17 14.12 17.14
N LEU A 72 6.49 14.27 17.07
CA LEU A 72 7.25 15.23 17.87
C LEU A 72 7.27 16.63 17.26
N VAL A 73 7.18 16.73 15.93
CA VAL A 73 7.34 18.00 15.21
C VAL A 73 6.01 18.75 15.03
N PHE A 74 4.88 18.04 14.97
CA PHE A 74 3.58 18.65 14.65
C PHE A 74 3.10 19.71 15.64
N PRO A 75 3.33 19.59 16.95
CA PRO A 75 3.07 20.68 17.88
C PRO A 75 3.82 21.98 17.53
N LEU A 76 5.06 21.87 17.02
CA LEU A 76 5.90 23.02 16.66
C LEU A 76 5.45 23.69 15.36
N VAL A 77 5.01 22.91 14.37
CA VAL A 77 4.58 23.48 13.08
C VAL A 77 3.18 24.05 13.10
N PHE A 78 2.34 23.75 14.11
CA PHE A 78 0.94 24.18 14.18
C PHE A 78 0.73 25.67 13.82
N PHE A 79 1.50 26.56 14.46
CA PHE A 79 1.40 28.00 14.19
C PHE A 79 1.90 28.39 12.78
N ILE A 80 2.89 27.68 12.25
CA ILE A 80 3.37 27.87 10.88
C ILE A 80 2.26 27.46 9.89
N LEU A 81 1.53 26.37 10.17
CA LEU A 81 0.42 25.94 9.31
C LEU A 81 -0.72 26.95 9.31
N ILE A 82 -1.07 27.53 10.47
CA ILE A 82 -2.03 28.63 10.56
C ILE A 82 -1.55 29.82 9.72
N TYR A 83 -0.29 30.21 9.85
CA TYR A 83 0.29 31.29 9.05
C TYR A 83 0.17 31.03 7.53
N LEU A 84 0.46 29.80 7.08
CA LEU A 84 0.31 29.43 5.67
C LEU A 84 -1.15 29.50 5.20
N ARG A 85 -2.10 29.06 6.04
CA ARG A 85 -3.55 29.17 5.77
C ARG A 85 -3.99 30.62 5.62
N LEU A 86 -3.51 31.53 6.47
CA LEU A 86 -3.80 32.96 6.39
C LEU A 86 -3.20 33.61 5.13
N LYS A 87 -2.19 32.98 4.51
CA LYS A 87 -1.62 33.35 3.20
C LYS A 87 -2.31 32.65 2.02
N ASN A 88 -3.52 32.12 2.23
CA ASN A 88 -4.32 31.41 1.23
C ASN A 88 -3.63 30.17 0.63
N LYS A 89 -2.70 29.55 1.36
CA LYS A 89 -2.08 28.29 0.94
C LYS A 89 -2.95 27.10 1.33
N ARG A 90 -2.98 26.06 0.51
CA ARG A 90 -3.63 24.79 0.83
C ARG A 90 -2.64 23.87 1.54
N VAL A 91 -2.95 23.51 2.78
CA VAL A 91 -2.12 22.62 3.60
C VAL A 91 -2.66 21.20 3.54
N ILE A 92 -1.84 20.25 3.10
CA ILE A 92 -2.12 18.82 3.15
C ILE A 92 -1.21 18.18 4.21
N ILE A 93 -1.78 17.34 5.07
CA ILE A 93 -1.02 16.52 6.01
C ILE A 93 -1.10 15.06 5.55
N ASP A 94 0.04 14.46 5.19
CA ASP A 94 0.16 13.03 4.87
C ASP A 94 0.49 12.24 6.13
N ILE A 95 -0.45 11.43 6.62
CA ILE A 95 -0.28 10.57 7.79
C ILE A 95 -0.04 9.14 7.29
N PRO A 96 1.21 8.65 7.33
CA PRO A 96 1.55 7.35 6.75
C PRO A 96 0.99 6.15 7.51
N THR A 97 0.92 6.29 8.83
CA THR A 97 0.45 5.26 9.74
C THR A 97 -0.49 5.93 10.73
N PRO A 98 -1.70 5.38 10.95
CA PRO A 98 -2.59 5.87 12.00
C PRO A 98 -1.85 5.99 13.33
N ARG A 99 -2.12 7.06 14.06
CA ARG A 99 -1.41 7.40 15.28
C ARG A 99 -1.66 6.39 16.39
N VAL A 100 -2.83 5.74 16.42
CA VAL A 100 -3.06 4.60 17.32
C VAL A 100 -2.07 3.46 17.07
N ILE A 101 -1.80 3.13 15.80
CA ILE A 101 -0.81 2.10 15.43
C ILE A 101 0.61 2.61 15.77
N GLY A 102 0.91 3.88 15.48
CA GLY A 102 2.19 4.50 15.87
C GLY A 102 2.46 4.40 17.38
N LEU A 103 1.45 4.51 18.24
CA LEU A 103 1.59 4.29 19.69
C LEU A 103 1.95 2.84 20.06
N GLN A 104 1.45 1.86 19.31
CA GLN A 104 1.82 0.46 19.47
C GLN A 104 3.27 0.23 19.04
N GLU A 105 3.66 0.76 17.88
CA GLU A 105 5.05 0.71 17.39
C GLU A 105 6.04 1.34 18.38
N ILE A 106 5.70 2.49 18.96
CA ILE A 106 6.48 3.12 20.04
C ILE A 106 6.69 2.16 21.22
N SER A 107 5.68 1.36 21.56
CA SER A 107 5.74 0.40 22.67
C SER A 107 6.73 -0.73 22.42
N VAL A 108 6.84 -1.16 21.16
CA VAL A 108 7.66 -2.30 20.74
C VAL A 108 9.10 -1.86 20.45
N LEU A 109 9.28 -0.74 19.75
CA LEU A 109 10.58 -0.32 19.23
C LEU A 109 11.43 0.44 20.26
N ILE A 110 10.81 1.21 21.17
CA ILE A 110 11.54 2.05 22.11
C ILE A 110 11.83 1.29 23.41
N LYS A 111 13.07 0.82 23.57
CA LYS A 111 13.49 0.08 24.77
C LYS A 111 13.52 0.94 26.04
N ASN A 112 13.92 2.21 25.95
CA ASN A 112 13.99 3.11 27.12
C ASN A 112 12.57 3.48 27.62
N PRO A 113 12.19 3.14 28.87
CA PRO A 113 10.83 3.34 29.37
C PRO A 113 10.45 4.81 29.55
N ILE A 114 11.38 5.65 30.01
CA ILE A 114 11.14 7.08 30.23
C ILE A 114 10.87 7.77 28.89
N TYR A 115 11.73 7.52 27.90
CA TYR A 115 11.58 8.08 26.57
C TYR A 115 10.30 7.57 25.87
N ARG A 116 9.94 6.31 26.09
CA ARG A 116 8.68 5.72 25.60
C ARG A 116 7.46 6.43 26.18
N VAL A 117 7.43 6.64 27.50
CA VAL A 117 6.32 7.36 28.18
C VAL A 117 6.24 8.79 27.68
N PHE A 118 7.38 9.49 27.61
CA PHE A 118 7.45 10.85 27.08
C PHE A 118 6.85 10.94 25.66
N ARG A 119 7.33 10.10 24.73
CA ARG A 119 6.88 10.13 23.33
C ARG A 119 5.39 9.81 23.19
N LYS A 120 4.89 8.82 23.94
CA LYS A 120 3.45 8.55 24.00
C LYS A 120 2.66 9.73 24.54
N GLY A 121 3.14 10.36 25.62
CA GLY A 121 2.54 11.55 26.21
C GLY A 121 2.42 12.68 25.21
N VAL A 122 3.50 13.01 24.49
CA VAL A 122 3.48 14.02 23.41
C VAL A 122 2.45 13.66 22.33
N SER A 123 2.39 12.39 21.91
CA SER A 123 1.40 11.96 20.93
C SER A 123 -0.03 12.11 21.46
N TYR A 124 -0.35 11.67 22.68
CA TYR A 124 -1.70 11.86 23.23
C TYR A 124 -2.07 13.33 23.41
N LEU A 125 -1.17 14.15 23.97
CA LEU A 125 -1.39 15.57 24.22
C LEU A 125 -1.58 16.38 22.93
N SER A 126 -0.87 16.02 21.86
CA SER A 126 -1.05 16.67 20.55
C SER A 126 -2.39 16.36 19.89
N GLY A 127 -3.06 15.25 20.27
CA GLY A 127 -4.44 14.94 19.90
C GLY A 127 -4.77 15.19 18.43
N SER A 128 -6.01 15.57 18.12
CA SER A 128 -6.41 15.99 16.77
C SER A 128 -6.06 17.45 16.45
N TRP A 129 -5.88 18.30 17.48
CA TRP A 129 -5.77 19.75 17.31
C TRP A 129 -4.58 20.18 16.46
N VAL A 130 -3.44 19.47 16.53
CA VAL A 130 -2.26 19.77 15.70
C VAL A 130 -2.52 19.67 14.19
N LEU A 131 -3.61 18.99 13.79
CA LEU A 131 -4.01 18.79 12.41
C LEU A 131 -5.10 19.77 11.95
N PHE A 132 -5.72 20.54 12.86
CA PHE A 132 -6.82 21.46 12.53
C PHE A 132 -6.52 22.46 11.39
N PRO A 133 -5.26 22.96 11.25
CA PRO A 133 -4.90 23.85 10.15
C PRO A 133 -4.89 23.18 8.76
N ALA A 134 -4.96 21.85 8.65
CA ALA A 134 -5.05 21.20 7.34
C ALA A 134 -6.32 21.60 6.58
N ASN A 135 -6.17 21.72 5.26
CA ASN A 135 -7.28 21.67 4.31
C ASN A 135 -7.67 20.22 4.05
N LEU A 136 -6.68 19.33 3.97
CA LEU A 136 -6.86 17.91 3.72
C LEU A 136 -5.86 17.10 4.54
N ILE A 137 -6.31 15.96 5.05
CA ILE A 137 -5.50 14.97 5.74
C ILE A 137 -5.60 13.68 4.94
N ILE A 138 -4.46 13.16 4.50
CA ILE A 138 -4.38 11.88 3.79
C ILE A 138 -4.07 10.79 4.81
N GLN A 139 -4.86 9.73 4.81
CA GLN A 139 -4.67 8.55 5.66
C GLN A 139 -4.87 7.26 4.86
N TYR A 140 -4.18 6.20 5.28
CA TYR A 140 -4.20 4.90 4.59
C TYR A 140 -4.97 3.81 5.35
N ALA A 141 -5.43 4.11 6.56
CA ALA A 141 -6.23 3.23 7.42
C ALA A 141 -7.05 4.07 8.41
N ASP A 142 -8.04 3.47 9.07
CA ASP A 142 -8.89 4.18 10.01
C ASP A 142 -8.12 4.61 11.27
N GLU A 143 -8.37 5.85 11.68
CA GLU A 143 -7.78 6.44 12.87
C GLU A 143 -8.67 6.26 14.12
N GLY A 144 -8.02 6.23 15.29
CA GLY A 144 -8.69 6.19 16.58
C GLY A 144 -9.55 7.42 16.85
N ARG A 145 -10.64 7.23 17.62
CA ARG A 145 -11.61 8.29 17.97
C ARG A 145 -10.95 9.56 18.52
N TRP A 146 -9.92 9.41 19.35
CA TRP A 146 -9.18 10.53 19.94
C TRP A 146 -8.46 11.40 18.89
N PHE A 147 -7.80 10.77 17.91
CA PHE A 147 -7.00 11.48 16.92
C PHE A 147 -7.80 12.00 15.73
N LYS A 148 -9.04 11.51 15.52
CA LYS A 148 -9.94 11.97 14.45
C LYS A 148 -10.98 13.01 14.87
N LEU A 149 -11.04 13.37 16.15
CA LEU A 149 -12.05 14.29 16.68
C LEU A 149 -11.99 15.65 15.96
N GLY A 150 -13.07 16.04 15.29
CA GLY A 150 -13.17 17.29 14.53
C GLY A 150 -12.46 17.31 13.17
N LEU A 151 -12.04 16.14 12.67
CA LEU A 151 -11.24 16.02 11.44
C LEU A 151 -11.88 15.16 10.34
N THR A 152 -13.03 14.53 10.60
CA THR A 152 -13.68 13.59 9.67
C THR A 152 -13.84 14.18 8.27
N ASP A 153 -14.40 15.38 8.16
CA ASP A 153 -14.70 16.02 6.86
C ASP A 153 -13.44 16.51 6.12
N LYS A 154 -12.30 16.53 6.80
CA LYS A 154 -10.99 16.89 6.23
C LYS A 154 -10.14 15.67 5.94
N THR A 155 -10.60 14.46 6.24
CA THR A 155 -9.79 13.24 6.14
C THR A 155 -10.18 12.45 4.90
N LEU A 156 -9.24 12.33 3.97
CA LEU A 156 -9.33 11.45 2.82
C LEU A 156 -8.62 10.13 3.13
N LYS A 157 -9.41 9.07 3.28
CA LYS A 157 -8.91 7.69 3.30
C LYS A 157 -8.67 7.22 1.88
N MET A 158 -7.45 6.77 1.57
CA MET A 158 -7.12 6.19 0.28
C MET A 158 -6.02 5.14 0.40
N GLY A 159 -5.99 4.20 -0.54
CA GLY A 159 -4.92 3.21 -0.58
C GLY A 159 -3.64 3.78 -1.17
N ASN A 160 -2.59 2.96 -1.20
CA ASN A 160 -1.34 3.34 -1.82
C ASN A 160 -1.54 3.59 -3.32
N GLY A 161 -0.78 4.52 -3.88
CA GLY A 161 -0.66 4.62 -5.34
C GLY A 161 0.48 3.75 -5.85
N ILE A 162 0.36 3.28 -7.09
CA ILE A 162 1.47 2.65 -7.82
C ILE A 162 1.92 3.55 -8.99
N LEU A 163 3.22 3.61 -9.25
CA LEU A 163 3.70 4.28 -10.46
C LEU A 163 3.40 3.43 -11.69
N VAL A 164 2.82 4.05 -12.70
CA VAL A 164 2.65 3.42 -14.01
C VAL A 164 3.95 3.53 -14.80
N ARG A 165 4.52 2.39 -15.19
CA ARG A 165 5.73 2.33 -16.01
C ARG A 165 5.40 1.63 -17.32
N ASN A 166 4.92 2.42 -18.29
CA ASN A 166 4.39 1.92 -19.57
C ASN A 166 5.36 1.01 -20.33
N GLU A 167 6.66 1.30 -20.29
CA GLU A 167 7.66 0.58 -21.09
C GLU A 167 7.98 -0.84 -20.58
N SER A 168 7.56 -1.19 -19.37
CA SER A 168 7.95 -2.48 -18.73
C SER A 168 6.77 -3.35 -18.30
N THR A 169 5.54 -2.87 -18.43
CA THR A 169 4.35 -3.65 -18.03
C THR A 169 3.86 -4.49 -19.21
N VAL A 170 4.02 -5.81 -19.11
CA VAL A 170 3.43 -6.77 -20.05
C VAL A 170 2.09 -7.20 -19.49
N LEU A 171 1.02 -7.06 -20.29
CA LEU A 171 -0.30 -7.50 -19.88
C LEU A 171 -0.40 -9.02 -19.87
N ARG A 172 -1.23 -9.55 -18.96
CA ARG A 172 -1.65 -10.94 -18.91
C ARG A 172 -2.04 -11.43 -20.30
N ASN A 173 -1.38 -12.48 -20.76
CA ASN A 173 -1.67 -13.14 -22.04
C ASN A 173 -2.17 -14.59 -21.84
N SER A 174 -2.21 -15.09 -20.60
CA SER A 174 -2.83 -16.37 -20.27
C SER A 174 -4.31 -16.41 -20.65
N VAL A 175 -4.76 -17.51 -21.23
CA VAL A 175 -6.17 -17.73 -21.60
C VAL A 175 -6.83 -18.66 -20.58
N TRP A 176 -8.07 -18.35 -20.21
CA TRP A 176 -8.90 -19.17 -19.32
C TRP A 176 -10.27 -19.40 -19.97
N PRO A 177 -10.87 -20.61 -19.90
CA PRO A 177 -10.44 -21.81 -19.18
C PRO A 177 -9.19 -22.50 -19.77
N ALA A 178 -8.44 -23.22 -18.93
CA ALA A 178 -7.24 -23.97 -19.30
C ALA A 178 -7.07 -25.21 -18.41
N ASN A 179 -6.21 -26.15 -18.81
CA ASN A 179 -5.90 -27.36 -18.02
C ASN A 179 -5.08 -27.06 -16.74
N GLU A 180 -4.55 -25.85 -16.61
CA GLU A 180 -3.83 -25.40 -15.42
C GLU A 180 -4.28 -24.01 -14.97
N LEU A 181 -4.62 -23.88 -13.69
CA LEU A 181 -4.80 -22.60 -13.02
C LEU A 181 -3.47 -22.17 -12.38
N LYS A 182 -2.75 -21.30 -13.10
CA LYS A 182 -1.48 -20.69 -12.67
C LYS A 182 -1.70 -19.50 -11.72
N LEU A 183 -1.41 -19.70 -10.45
CA LEU A 183 -1.36 -18.67 -9.42
C LEU A 183 0.06 -18.08 -9.33
N VAL A 184 0.19 -16.78 -9.02
CA VAL A 184 1.49 -16.13 -8.84
C VAL A 184 1.53 -15.21 -7.63
N ALA A 185 2.65 -15.18 -6.92
CA ALA A 185 2.89 -14.22 -5.85
C ALA A 185 4.30 -13.65 -5.92
N VAL A 186 4.45 -12.37 -5.58
CA VAL A 186 5.70 -11.64 -5.43
C VAL A 186 5.77 -11.09 -4.01
N ALA A 187 6.86 -11.37 -3.29
CA ALA A 187 7.05 -10.84 -1.94
C ALA A 187 8.53 -10.85 -1.49
N ASN A 188 8.83 -10.01 -0.49
CA ASN A 188 9.83 -10.37 0.51
C ASN A 188 9.13 -11.33 1.49
N ILE A 189 9.24 -12.63 1.26
CA ILE A 189 8.40 -13.70 1.77
C ILE A 189 8.53 -13.81 3.29
N SER A 190 7.39 -13.73 3.98
CA SER A 190 7.28 -13.71 5.44
C SER A 190 5.93 -14.26 5.87
N ASN A 191 5.79 -14.66 7.13
CA ASN A 191 4.62 -15.38 7.63
C ASN A 191 3.27 -14.66 7.38
N TRP A 192 3.21 -13.34 7.46
CA TRP A 192 1.99 -12.56 7.26
C TRP A 192 1.50 -12.54 5.80
N HIS A 193 2.30 -13.01 4.85
CA HIS A 193 1.84 -13.18 3.48
C HIS A 193 0.86 -14.35 3.33
N GLY A 194 0.85 -15.31 4.26
CA GLY A 194 -0.14 -16.38 4.28
C GLY A 194 -0.04 -17.39 3.13
N PHE A 195 1.14 -17.54 2.52
CA PHE A 195 1.33 -18.47 1.40
C PHE A 195 1.22 -19.94 1.81
N ASP A 196 1.35 -20.27 3.09
CA ASP A 196 1.06 -21.60 3.62
C ASP A 196 -0.42 -21.96 3.41
N ARG A 197 -1.35 -21.00 3.49
CA ARG A 197 -2.78 -21.21 3.18
C ARG A 197 -2.97 -21.62 1.72
N VAL A 198 -2.20 -21.02 0.81
CA VAL A 198 -2.22 -21.35 -0.62
C VAL A 198 -1.74 -22.78 -0.85
N LEU A 199 -0.60 -23.17 -0.25
CA LEU A 199 -0.07 -24.53 -0.35
C LEU A 199 -1.06 -25.58 0.17
N LYS A 200 -1.68 -25.33 1.34
CA LYS A 200 -2.70 -26.20 1.92
C LYS A 200 -3.94 -26.30 1.02
N ALA A 201 -4.42 -25.18 0.48
CA ALA A 201 -5.56 -25.17 -0.44
C ALA A 201 -5.25 -25.96 -1.72
N ILE A 202 -4.05 -25.81 -2.30
CA ILE A 202 -3.60 -26.56 -3.48
C ILE A 202 -3.56 -28.06 -3.22
N ALA A 203 -3.07 -28.47 -2.05
CA ALA A 203 -3.05 -29.88 -1.64
C ALA A 203 -4.45 -30.49 -1.60
N VAL A 204 -5.45 -29.72 -1.19
CA VAL A 204 -6.85 -30.16 -1.23
C VAL A 204 -7.39 -30.13 -2.67
N THR A 205 -7.29 -29.01 -3.38
CA THR A 205 -7.94 -28.82 -4.68
C THR A 205 -7.40 -29.75 -5.76
N ASN A 206 -6.10 -30.05 -5.75
CA ASN A 206 -5.50 -30.95 -6.74
C ASN A 206 -5.82 -32.43 -6.50
N ASN A 207 -6.36 -32.77 -5.33
CA ASN A 207 -6.91 -34.11 -5.05
C ASN A 207 -8.41 -34.22 -5.39
N LEU A 208 -9.04 -33.12 -5.82
CA LEU A 208 -10.41 -33.12 -6.32
C LEU A 208 -10.44 -33.40 -7.83
N GLN A 209 -11.56 -33.89 -8.33
CA GLN A 209 -11.81 -34.08 -9.76
C GLN A 209 -12.19 -32.75 -10.43
N LEU A 210 -11.27 -31.79 -10.46
CA LEU A 210 -11.42 -30.54 -11.21
C LEU A 210 -10.90 -30.72 -12.65
N PRO A 211 -11.44 -29.98 -13.63
CA PRO A 211 -10.98 -30.05 -15.03
C PRO A 211 -9.59 -29.41 -15.24
N TYR A 212 -8.96 -28.91 -14.18
CA TYR A 212 -7.65 -28.27 -14.22
C TYR A 212 -6.84 -28.56 -12.96
N ARG A 213 -5.53 -28.45 -13.10
CA ARG A 213 -4.58 -28.52 -11.99
C ARG A 213 -4.19 -27.12 -11.52
N VAL A 214 -4.05 -26.92 -10.22
CA VAL A 214 -3.60 -25.65 -9.66
C VAL A 214 -2.09 -25.67 -9.47
N THR A 215 -1.40 -24.66 -9.99
CA THR A 215 0.04 -24.43 -9.79
C THR A 215 0.27 -23.07 -9.17
N PHE A 216 1.36 -22.91 -8.42
CA PHE A 216 1.67 -21.66 -7.74
C PHE A 216 3.14 -21.28 -7.89
N THR A 217 3.36 -20.13 -8.50
CA THR A 217 4.69 -19.55 -8.66
C THR A 217 4.92 -18.49 -7.59
N LEU A 218 5.87 -18.74 -6.69
CA LEU A 218 6.24 -17.81 -5.63
C LEU A 218 7.59 -17.19 -5.96
N ILE A 219 7.59 -15.88 -6.24
CA ILE A 219 8.74 -15.08 -6.65
C ILE A 219 9.23 -14.24 -5.47
N GLY A 220 10.52 -14.37 -5.16
CA GLY A 220 11.20 -13.56 -4.17
C GLY A 220 12.00 -14.37 -3.17
N GLU A 221 12.39 -13.70 -2.10
CA GLU A 221 13.22 -14.23 -1.02
C GLU A 221 12.60 -13.83 0.30
N GLY A 222 13.00 -14.46 1.41
CA GLY A 222 12.59 -14.03 2.73
C GLY A 222 12.68 -15.15 3.78
N ASP A 223 12.38 -14.79 5.02
CA ASP A 223 12.56 -15.64 6.20
C ASP A 223 11.64 -16.86 6.20
N GLU A 224 10.46 -16.75 5.60
CA GLU A 224 9.47 -17.84 5.57
C GLU A 224 9.65 -18.82 4.40
N LEU A 225 10.56 -18.55 3.46
CA LEU A 225 10.73 -19.36 2.25
C LEU A 225 11.08 -20.83 2.55
N ASN A 226 11.99 -21.07 3.50
CA ASN A 226 12.41 -22.44 3.86
C ASN A 226 11.28 -23.25 4.51
N ASN A 227 10.44 -22.59 5.31
CA ASN A 227 9.27 -23.23 5.93
C ASN A 227 8.25 -23.63 4.87
N LEU A 228 7.99 -22.76 3.89
CA LEU A 228 7.09 -23.06 2.77
C LEU A 228 7.60 -24.22 1.90
N ARG A 229 8.91 -24.30 1.65
CA ARG A 229 9.50 -25.44 0.93
C ARG A 229 9.28 -26.75 1.68
N LYS A 230 9.58 -26.80 2.98
CA LYS A 230 9.32 -27.98 3.82
C LYS A 230 7.84 -28.35 3.82
N LEU A 231 6.96 -27.36 4.00
CA LEU A 231 5.51 -27.57 3.97
C LEU A 231 5.05 -28.16 2.62
N SER A 232 5.58 -27.68 1.49
CA SER A 232 5.22 -28.22 0.17
C SER A 232 5.56 -29.72 0.03
N GLN A 233 6.69 -30.16 0.61
CA GLN A 233 7.09 -31.57 0.64
C GLN A 233 6.20 -32.38 1.58
N THR A 234 5.91 -31.86 2.78
CA THR A 234 5.00 -32.51 3.74
C THR A 234 3.60 -32.72 3.16
N LEU A 235 3.13 -31.77 2.35
CA LEU A 235 1.83 -31.85 1.68
C LEU A 235 1.86 -32.66 0.37
N GLY A 236 3.03 -33.06 -0.13
CA GLY A 236 3.17 -33.79 -1.40
C GLY A 236 2.80 -32.97 -2.64
N VAL A 237 2.95 -31.63 -2.57
CA VAL A 237 2.59 -30.69 -3.65
C VAL A 237 3.79 -30.01 -4.28
N GLU A 238 5.01 -30.48 -4.01
CA GLU A 238 6.26 -29.85 -4.48
C GLU A 238 6.30 -29.70 -6.01
N LYS A 239 5.66 -30.61 -6.76
CA LYS A 239 5.55 -30.53 -8.23
C LYS A 239 4.62 -29.41 -8.72
N ASN A 240 3.80 -28.84 -7.84
CA ASN A 240 2.87 -27.76 -8.13
C ASN A 240 3.35 -26.38 -7.71
N ILE A 241 4.44 -26.30 -6.95
CA ILE A 241 4.93 -25.05 -6.37
C ILE A 241 6.28 -24.70 -6.99
N HIS A 242 6.35 -23.56 -7.67
CA HIS A 242 7.56 -23.04 -8.28
C HIS A 242 8.12 -21.90 -7.44
N PHE A 243 9.13 -22.20 -6.63
CA PHE A 243 9.84 -21.19 -5.85
C PHE A 243 10.95 -20.55 -6.70
N ILE A 244 10.71 -19.32 -7.16
CA ILE A 244 11.63 -18.53 -7.96
C ILE A 244 12.27 -17.48 -7.04
N GLY A 245 13.58 -17.30 -7.14
CA GLY A 245 14.28 -16.22 -6.43
C GLY A 245 13.79 -14.82 -6.87
N LYS A 246 14.45 -13.77 -6.40
CA LYS A 246 14.09 -12.41 -6.76
C LYS A 246 14.15 -12.19 -8.28
N LYS A 247 13.04 -11.69 -8.86
CA LYS A 247 12.93 -11.25 -10.25
C LYS A 247 12.47 -9.80 -10.33
N VAL A 248 12.93 -9.08 -11.35
CA VAL A 248 12.65 -7.66 -11.58
C VAL A 248 12.52 -7.39 -13.08
N GLY A 249 11.92 -6.26 -13.45
CA GLY A 249 11.87 -5.80 -14.85
C GLY A 249 11.14 -6.80 -15.77
N GLY A 250 11.64 -6.96 -16.99
CA GLY A 250 11.02 -7.79 -18.03
C GLY A 250 10.79 -9.25 -17.59
N GLU A 251 11.77 -9.86 -16.90
CA GLU A 251 11.62 -11.24 -16.40
C GLU A 251 10.43 -11.39 -15.45
N LEU A 252 10.22 -10.42 -14.55
CA LEU A 252 9.06 -10.42 -13.67
C LEU A 252 7.77 -10.24 -14.49
N SER A 253 7.76 -9.28 -15.41
CA SER A 253 6.59 -8.98 -16.24
C SER A 253 6.16 -10.17 -17.09
N GLU A 254 7.09 -10.94 -17.63
CA GLU A 254 6.79 -12.16 -18.41
C GLU A 254 6.14 -13.24 -17.55
N ILE A 255 6.65 -13.47 -16.33
CA ILE A 255 6.06 -14.45 -15.40
C ILE A 255 4.65 -14.03 -15.01
N LEU A 256 4.44 -12.74 -14.72
CA LEU A 256 3.11 -12.19 -14.43
C LEU A 256 2.18 -12.33 -15.64
N ALA A 257 2.67 -12.06 -16.85
CA ALA A 257 1.88 -12.14 -18.07
C ALA A 257 1.35 -13.56 -18.34
N GLY A 258 2.18 -14.58 -18.08
CA GLY A 258 1.82 -16.00 -18.24
C GLY A 258 0.98 -16.61 -17.11
N SER A 259 0.65 -15.83 -16.07
CA SER A 259 -0.13 -16.27 -14.91
C SER A 259 -1.61 -15.91 -15.05
N HIS A 260 -2.51 -16.60 -14.34
CA HIS A 260 -3.95 -16.32 -14.42
C HIS A 260 -4.44 -15.37 -13.32
N VAL A 261 -3.95 -15.57 -12.10
CA VAL A 261 -4.43 -14.88 -10.89
C VAL A 261 -3.25 -14.55 -9.96
N GLY A 262 -3.18 -13.30 -9.53
CA GLY A 262 -2.20 -12.84 -8.53
C GLY A 262 -2.67 -13.15 -7.10
N ILE A 263 -1.75 -13.51 -6.22
CA ILE A 263 -2.01 -13.72 -4.79
C ILE A 263 -1.37 -12.58 -4.01
N SER A 264 -2.20 -11.78 -3.34
CA SER A 264 -1.73 -10.76 -2.40
C SER A 264 -1.37 -11.38 -1.05
N SER A 265 -1.18 -10.55 -0.02
CA SER A 265 -1.11 -11.06 1.35
C SER A 265 -2.44 -11.69 1.74
N LEU A 266 -2.39 -12.90 2.27
CA LEU A 266 -3.53 -13.63 2.82
C LEU A 266 -3.41 -13.84 4.35
N GLY A 267 -2.41 -13.28 5.01
CA GLY A 267 -2.13 -13.48 6.43
C GLY A 267 -2.12 -12.19 7.26
N LEU A 268 -2.87 -11.16 6.86
CA LEU A 268 -2.83 -9.84 7.52
C LEU A 268 -3.23 -9.91 9.00
N PHE A 269 -4.14 -10.81 9.37
CA PHE A 269 -4.52 -11.06 10.77
C PHE A 269 -3.34 -11.47 11.66
N ARG A 270 -2.29 -12.09 11.11
CA ARG A 270 -1.06 -12.44 11.86
C ARG A 270 -0.30 -11.20 12.35
N LYS A 271 -0.59 -10.04 11.76
CA LYS A 271 -0.10 -8.72 12.19
C LYS A 271 -1.16 -7.87 12.91
N GLY A 272 -2.33 -8.44 13.19
CA GLY A 272 -3.47 -7.69 13.74
C GLY A 272 -4.05 -6.65 12.76
N LEU A 273 -3.82 -6.82 11.45
CA LEU A 273 -4.32 -5.90 10.43
C LEU A 273 -5.58 -6.46 9.77
N ASN A 274 -6.61 -5.61 9.66
CA ASN A 274 -7.87 -5.90 8.94
C ASN A 274 -8.02 -5.10 7.64
N GLU A 275 -7.16 -4.11 7.44
CA GLU A 275 -7.13 -3.27 6.24
C GLU A 275 -5.93 -3.65 5.37
N ALA A 276 -6.11 -3.56 4.06
CA ALA A 276 -5.13 -3.90 3.05
C ALA A 276 -4.85 -2.70 2.15
N SER A 277 -3.60 -2.55 1.74
CA SER A 277 -3.17 -1.54 0.77
C SER A 277 -1.91 -2.00 0.06
N ASP A 278 -1.87 -3.31 -0.22
CA ASP A 278 -0.69 -3.99 -0.71
C ASP A 278 -0.30 -3.45 -2.10
N LEU A 279 0.98 -3.09 -2.26
CA LEU A 279 1.52 -2.63 -3.55
C LEU A 279 1.44 -3.72 -4.62
N LYS A 280 1.67 -4.99 -4.23
CA LYS A 280 1.61 -6.14 -5.16
C LYS A 280 0.24 -6.30 -5.82
N THR A 281 -0.86 -6.05 -5.10
CA THR A 281 -2.21 -6.04 -5.70
C THR A 281 -2.28 -5.06 -6.86
N ARG A 282 -1.73 -3.86 -6.66
CA ARG A 282 -1.75 -2.78 -7.65
C ARG A 282 -0.84 -3.12 -8.85
N GLU A 283 0.32 -3.72 -8.60
CA GLU A 283 1.24 -4.20 -9.64
C GLU A 283 0.65 -5.33 -10.50
N TYR A 284 -0.02 -6.30 -9.87
CA TYR A 284 -0.72 -7.38 -10.59
C TYR A 284 -1.84 -6.82 -11.47
N MET A 285 -2.62 -5.88 -10.95
CA MET A 285 -3.73 -5.29 -11.71
C MET A 285 -3.24 -4.38 -12.84
N LEU A 286 -2.12 -3.68 -12.67
CA LEU A 286 -1.45 -3.03 -13.80
C LEU A 286 -1.03 -4.06 -14.86
N SER A 287 -0.61 -5.26 -14.46
CA SER A 287 -0.32 -6.35 -15.40
C SER A 287 -1.58 -7.07 -15.92
N GLY A 288 -2.78 -6.59 -15.60
CA GLY A 288 -4.04 -7.18 -16.07
C GLY A 288 -4.44 -8.48 -15.38
N LEU A 289 -3.88 -8.78 -14.20
CA LEU A 289 -4.22 -9.96 -13.39
C LEU A 289 -5.33 -9.62 -12.38
N PRO A 290 -6.40 -10.41 -12.28
CA PRO A 290 -7.25 -10.39 -11.10
C PRO A 290 -6.47 -10.92 -9.89
N VAL A 291 -6.90 -10.55 -8.68
CA VAL A 291 -6.12 -10.79 -7.46
C VAL A 291 -6.97 -11.44 -6.38
N ILE A 292 -6.43 -12.43 -5.68
CA ILE A 292 -6.98 -12.93 -4.41
C ILE A 292 -6.29 -12.20 -3.26
N GLY A 293 -7.08 -11.67 -2.33
CA GLY A 293 -6.58 -10.97 -1.15
C GLY A 293 -7.48 -11.11 0.06
N VAL A 294 -7.06 -10.52 1.18
CA VAL A 294 -7.85 -10.38 2.41
C VAL A 294 -7.91 -8.93 2.85
N GLY A 295 -8.81 -8.63 3.80
CA GLY A 295 -8.94 -7.30 4.39
C GLY A 295 -9.62 -6.27 3.48
N VAL A 296 -10.05 -5.17 4.10
CA VAL A 296 -10.69 -4.05 3.40
C VAL A 296 -9.60 -3.20 2.75
N ASP A 297 -9.66 -3.00 1.44
CA ASP A 297 -8.79 -2.05 0.74
C ASP A 297 -9.65 -0.86 0.28
N PRO A 298 -9.34 0.38 0.72
CA PRO A 298 -10.19 1.55 0.48
C PRO A 298 -10.33 1.93 -1.00
N ASP A 299 -9.51 1.35 -1.89
CA ASP A 299 -9.60 1.59 -3.33
C ASP A 299 -10.54 0.62 -4.07
N PHE A 300 -11.10 -0.36 -3.36
CA PHE A 300 -11.94 -1.40 -3.94
C PHE A 300 -13.33 -1.39 -3.32
N HIS A 301 -14.35 -1.26 -4.17
CA HIS A 301 -15.73 -1.53 -3.78
C HIS A 301 -15.93 -3.03 -3.53
N SER A 302 -16.90 -3.38 -2.69
CA SER A 302 -17.27 -4.77 -2.37
C SER A 302 -17.64 -5.59 -3.61
N GLU A 303 -18.10 -4.94 -4.68
CA GLU A 303 -18.52 -5.55 -5.94
C GLU A 303 -17.39 -5.59 -7.00
N CYS A 304 -16.15 -5.25 -6.64
CA CYS A 304 -15.05 -5.24 -7.59
C CYS A 304 -14.78 -6.64 -8.16
N LYS A 305 -15.12 -6.85 -9.44
CA LYS A 305 -14.93 -8.13 -10.16
C LYS A 305 -13.47 -8.55 -10.37
N PHE A 306 -12.52 -7.69 -10.01
CA PHE A 306 -11.08 -7.92 -10.23
C PHE A 306 -10.34 -8.35 -8.96
N ARG A 307 -10.94 -8.18 -7.78
CA ARG A 307 -10.33 -8.51 -6.48
C ARG A 307 -11.22 -9.47 -5.73
N TYR A 308 -10.84 -10.75 -5.70
CA TYR A 308 -11.52 -11.78 -4.93
C TYR A 308 -11.07 -11.73 -3.48
N VAL A 309 -12.01 -11.49 -2.57
CA VAL A 309 -11.72 -11.34 -1.14
C VAL A 309 -12.15 -12.59 -0.39
N ILE A 310 -11.23 -13.17 0.39
CA ILE A 310 -11.51 -14.27 1.31
C ILE A 310 -11.42 -13.77 2.77
N PRO A 311 -11.95 -14.52 3.74
CA PRO A 311 -11.82 -14.19 5.16
C PRO A 311 -10.36 -14.00 5.61
N ASN A 312 -10.16 -12.99 6.46
CA ASN A 312 -8.87 -12.62 7.03
C ASN A 312 -8.60 -13.41 8.33
N ASP A 313 -8.50 -14.72 8.20
CA ASP A 313 -8.24 -15.67 9.28
C ASP A 313 -7.38 -16.83 8.75
N ASP A 314 -7.10 -17.83 9.59
CA ASP A 314 -6.23 -18.96 9.21
C ASP A 314 -6.96 -20.06 8.42
N SER A 315 -8.28 -19.94 8.21
CA SER A 315 -9.10 -20.91 7.50
C SER A 315 -8.70 -21.02 6.02
N ILE A 316 -8.95 -22.15 5.36
CA ILE A 316 -8.63 -22.35 3.93
C ILE A 316 -9.86 -22.69 3.09
N GLU A 317 -11.00 -22.93 3.72
CA GLU A 317 -12.24 -23.40 3.11
C GLU A 317 -12.74 -22.42 2.05
N SER A 318 -12.75 -21.12 2.38
CA SER A 318 -13.15 -20.08 1.43
C SER A 318 -12.20 -19.97 0.23
N LEU A 319 -10.89 -20.18 0.45
CA LEU A 319 -9.90 -20.19 -0.63
C LEU A 319 -10.12 -21.41 -1.54
N ILE A 320 -10.38 -22.57 -0.97
CA ILE A 320 -10.71 -23.80 -1.72
C ILE A 320 -11.98 -23.59 -2.56
N GLN A 321 -13.06 -23.05 -1.98
CA GLN A 321 -14.29 -22.81 -2.73
C GLN A 321 -14.10 -21.77 -3.84
N LEU A 322 -13.32 -20.72 -3.58
CA LEU A 322 -12.99 -19.73 -4.60
C LEU A 322 -12.17 -20.34 -5.76
N ILE A 323 -11.17 -21.16 -5.45
CA ILE A 323 -10.38 -21.84 -6.49
C ILE A 323 -11.27 -22.76 -7.33
N LYS A 324 -12.23 -23.46 -6.71
CA LYS A 324 -13.20 -24.31 -7.42
C LYS A 324 -14.15 -23.49 -8.30
N SER A 325 -14.58 -22.32 -7.85
CA SER A 325 -15.53 -21.50 -8.62
C SER A 325 -14.94 -20.94 -9.92
N PHE A 326 -13.61 -20.93 -10.06
CA PHE A 326 -12.95 -20.49 -11.29
C PHE A 326 -13.27 -21.36 -12.51
N GLU A 327 -13.64 -22.63 -12.33
CA GLU A 327 -14.19 -23.48 -13.41
C GLU A 327 -15.31 -22.77 -14.19
N LYS A 328 -16.16 -22.02 -13.49
CA LYS A 328 -17.32 -21.33 -14.06
C LYS A 328 -17.12 -19.82 -14.18
N THR A 329 -15.92 -19.34 -13.88
CA THR A 329 -15.62 -17.90 -13.87
C THR A 329 -15.05 -17.47 -15.21
N ASN A 330 -15.71 -16.51 -15.84
CA ASN A 330 -15.12 -15.75 -16.94
C ASN A 330 -14.31 -14.60 -16.35
N PHE A 331 -12.98 -14.73 -16.34
CA PHE A 331 -12.13 -13.64 -15.88
C PHE A 331 -12.32 -12.40 -16.75
N SER A 332 -12.32 -11.24 -16.12
CA SER A 332 -12.29 -9.98 -16.85
C SER A 332 -11.05 -9.91 -17.75
N THR A 333 -11.17 -9.16 -18.84
CA THR A 333 -10.07 -9.02 -19.79
C THR A 333 -8.89 -8.31 -19.13
N PRO A 334 -7.63 -8.63 -19.54
CA PRO A 334 -6.45 -7.94 -19.01
C PRO A 334 -6.54 -6.42 -19.16
N ARG A 335 -7.13 -5.96 -20.27
CA ARG A 335 -7.30 -4.53 -20.57
C ARG A 335 -8.29 -3.83 -19.65
N GLU A 336 -9.38 -4.49 -19.25
CA GLU A 336 -10.34 -3.92 -18.28
C GLU A 336 -9.68 -3.74 -16.90
N ILE A 337 -8.96 -4.76 -16.43
CA ILE A 337 -8.28 -4.72 -15.13
C ILE A 337 -7.19 -3.65 -15.14
N ASN A 338 -6.38 -3.62 -16.20
CA ASN A 338 -5.34 -2.61 -16.38
C ASN A 338 -5.93 -1.19 -16.43
N LYS A 339 -7.04 -0.98 -17.17
CA LYS A 339 -7.73 0.32 -17.22
C LYS A 339 -8.20 0.74 -15.82
N PHE A 340 -8.80 -0.17 -15.06
CA PHE A 340 -9.20 0.09 -13.68
C PHE A 340 -8.00 0.50 -12.81
N ALA A 341 -6.88 -0.22 -12.92
CA ALA A 341 -5.67 0.09 -12.19
C ALA A 341 -5.13 1.49 -12.53
N HIS A 342 -5.12 1.87 -13.81
CA HIS A 342 -4.70 3.20 -14.24
C HIS A 342 -5.59 4.31 -13.68
N SER A 343 -6.92 4.13 -13.69
CA SER A 343 -7.85 5.18 -13.28
C SER A 343 -8.10 5.25 -11.76
N HIS A 344 -7.78 4.20 -11.00
CA HIS A 344 -8.09 4.16 -9.56
C HIS A 344 -6.87 3.89 -8.68
N LEU A 345 -5.86 3.17 -9.17
CA LEU A 345 -4.74 2.67 -8.35
C LEU A 345 -3.42 3.38 -8.64
N SER A 346 -3.29 4.06 -9.78
CA SER A 346 -2.11 4.85 -10.14
C SER A 346 -1.88 6.01 -9.16
N LEU A 347 -0.62 6.43 -9.00
CA LEU A 347 -0.31 7.62 -8.20
C LEU A 347 -0.93 8.88 -8.79
N GLU A 348 -1.00 8.98 -10.12
CA GLU A 348 -1.66 10.07 -10.83
C GLU A 348 -3.13 10.13 -10.44
N ALA A 349 -3.86 9.01 -10.44
CA ALA A 349 -5.24 8.96 -9.97
C ALA A 349 -5.38 9.33 -8.49
N LYS A 350 -4.41 8.97 -7.63
CA LYS A 350 -4.40 9.38 -6.21
C LYS A 350 -4.25 10.90 -6.07
N VAL A 351 -3.31 11.48 -6.81
CA VAL A 351 -3.03 12.92 -6.78
C VAL A 351 -4.21 13.70 -7.37
N GLU A 352 -4.82 13.22 -8.45
CA GLU A 352 -6.03 13.81 -9.00
C GLU A 352 -7.18 13.82 -7.98
N LYS A 353 -7.42 12.70 -7.29
CA LYS A 353 -8.41 12.62 -6.20
C LYS A 353 -8.10 13.61 -5.07
N ILE A 354 -6.82 13.78 -4.71
CA ILE A 354 -6.39 14.79 -3.72
C ILE A 354 -6.75 16.20 -4.20
N PHE A 355 -6.47 16.55 -5.45
CA PHE A 355 -6.75 17.87 -6.01
C PHE A 355 -8.25 18.16 -6.13
N LEU A 356 -9.04 17.16 -6.53
CA LEU A 356 -10.50 17.25 -6.56
C LEU A 356 -11.08 17.48 -5.16
N THR A 357 -10.53 16.81 -4.13
CA THR A 357 -10.99 16.98 -2.74
C THR A 357 -10.59 18.33 -2.14
N LEU A 358 -9.53 18.97 -2.65
CA LEU A 358 -9.06 20.28 -2.19
C LEU A 358 -9.73 21.48 -2.87
N SER A 359 -10.32 21.25 -4.05
CA SER A 359 -10.98 22.27 -4.87
C SER A 359 -12.29 22.69 -4.24
#